data_AF-A0A7S1MVM7-F1
#
_entry.id   AF-A0A7S1MVM7-F1
#
_cell.length_a   1.000
_cell.length_b   1.000
_cell.length_c   1.000
_cell.angle_alpha   90.00
_cell.angle_beta   90.00
_cell.angle_gamma   90.00
#
_symmetry.space_group_name_H-M   'P 1'
#
loop_
_entity.id
_entity.type
_entity.pdbx_description
1 polymer ?
#
loop_
_entity_poly.entity_id
_entity_poly.type
_entity_poly.pdbx_seq_one_letter_code
_entity_poly.pdbx_strand_id
1 'polypeptide(L)'
;SVRTRAVIGADGARSQVAQQAVPGADRGRFVFAYHEVIAVPEQTPPGYAPGRCEVHYQGALSPDFYGWVFPHGASVSVGTGSADKGFSLRRGVMQLRATAGLAHARTLRREGAPIPMKPLPRWDNGRDVVLAGDAAGVVAPASGEGIYYAMLGGRLAADAVA
;
A
#
# COMPACT_ATOMS: atom_id res chain seq x y z
N SER A 1 -6.59 24.40 19.64
CA SER A 1 -7.75 23.61 19.21
C SER A 1 -8.35 24.25 17.98
N VAL A 2 -9.04 23.48 17.12
CA VAL A 2 -9.71 23.97 15.91
C VAL A 2 -11.17 23.58 15.99
N ARG A 3 -12.10 24.48 15.65
CA ARG A 3 -13.54 24.19 15.58
C ARG A 3 -13.95 24.03 14.12
N THR A 4 -14.74 23.01 13.83
CA THR A 4 -15.24 22.69 12.48
C THR A 4 -16.65 22.12 12.58
N ARG A 5 -17.38 22.12 11.45
CA ARG A 5 -18.70 21.48 11.32
C ARG A 5 -18.58 19.97 11.08
N ALA A 6 -17.52 19.53 10.43
CA ALA A 6 -17.25 18.12 10.10
C ALA A 6 -15.74 17.85 10.04
N VAL A 7 -15.36 16.58 10.19
CA VAL A 7 -13.98 16.07 10.06
C VAL A 7 -13.95 14.96 9.02
N ILE A 8 -13.05 15.08 8.04
CA ILE A 8 -12.73 14.00 7.11
C ILE A 8 -11.46 13.28 7.60
N GLY A 9 -11.58 12.02 8.00
CA GLY A 9 -10.45 11.17 8.37
C GLY A 9 -9.80 10.57 7.13
N ALA A 10 -8.66 11.12 6.71
CA ALA A 10 -7.86 10.65 5.58
C ALA A 10 -6.41 10.37 5.99
N ASP A 11 -6.22 9.91 7.23
CA ASP A 11 -4.93 9.71 7.93
C ASP A 11 -4.35 8.30 7.78
N GLY A 12 -4.78 7.56 6.75
CA GLY A 12 -4.17 6.31 6.30
C GLY A 12 -4.62 5.05 7.04
N ALA A 13 -3.95 3.93 6.75
CA ALA A 13 -4.35 2.58 7.18
C ALA A 13 -4.40 2.36 8.71
N ARG A 14 -3.72 3.21 9.49
CA ARG A 14 -3.74 3.19 10.97
C ARG A 14 -4.50 4.39 11.56
N SER A 15 -5.52 4.84 10.85
CA SER A 15 -6.30 6.04 11.16
C SER A 15 -6.69 6.13 12.63
N GLN A 16 -6.25 7.21 13.27
CA GLN A 16 -6.64 7.56 14.63
C GLN A 16 -8.05 8.17 14.65
N VAL A 17 -8.43 8.87 13.58
CA VAL A 17 -9.79 9.40 13.42
C VAL A 17 -10.80 8.25 13.39
N ALA A 18 -10.52 7.20 12.62
CA ALA A 18 -11.38 6.02 12.54
C ALA A 18 -11.51 5.33 13.90
N GLN A 19 -10.38 5.09 14.59
CA GLN A 19 -10.37 4.42 15.90
C GLN A 19 -11.17 5.16 16.98
N GLN A 20 -11.17 6.50 16.93
CA GLN A 20 -11.83 7.33 17.95
C GLN A 20 -13.31 7.58 17.66
N ALA A 21 -13.71 7.60 16.39
CA ALA A 21 -15.03 8.09 15.98
C ALA A 21 -15.93 7.03 15.33
N VAL A 22 -15.38 5.99 14.70
CA VAL A 22 -16.15 5.07 13.85
C VAL A 22 -16.24 3.67 14.49
N PRO A 23 -17.45 3.19 14.85
CA PRO A 23 -17.62 1.87 15.46
C PRO A 23 -17.08 0.73 14.57
N GLY A 24 -16.26 -0.14 15.15
CA GLY A 24 -15.71 -1.32 14.47
C GLY A 24 -14.49 -1.05 13.58
N ALA A 25 -13.93 0.16 13.61
CA ALA A 25 -12.71 0.51 12.88
C ALA A 25 -11.46 -0.28 13.33
N ASP A 26 -11.49 -0.88 14.52
CA ASP A 26 -10.43 -1.71 15.10
C ASP A 26 -10.29 -3.11 14.46
N ARG A 27 -11.30 -3.55 13.69
CA ARG A 27 -11.39 -4.92 13.14
C ARG A 27 -10.81 -5.09 11.74
N GLY A 28 -10.01 -4.13 11.29
CA GLY A 28 -9.38 -4.14 9.96
C GLY A 28 -8.52 -5.39 9.74
N ARG A 29 -8.56 -5.93 8.52
CA ARG A 29 -7.65 -6.99 8.06
C ARG A 29 -6.60 -6.37 7.17
N PHE A 30 -5.33 -6.70 7.39
CA PHE A 30 -4.22 -6.09 6.69
C PHE A 30 -3.30 -7.14 6.09
N VAL A 31 -2.79 -6.83 4.90
CA VAL A 31 -1.54 -7.37 4.35
C VAL A 31 -0.43 -6.41 4.76
N PHE A 32 0.77 -6.92 5.01
CA PHE A 32 1.95 -6.08 5.19
C PHE A 32 2.77 -6.09 3.91
N ALA A 33 3.03 -4.91 3.37
CA ALA A 33 3.93 -4.70 2.25
C ALA A 33 5.30 -4.24 2.75
N TYR A 34 6.35 -4.71 2.08
CA TYR A 34 7.72 -4.21 2.23
C TYR A 34 8.33 -4.03 0.85
N HIS A 35 9.02 -2.92 0.64
CA HIS A 35 9.73 -2.66 -0.59
C HIS A 35 11.01 -1.87 -0.38
N GLU A 36 11.91 -2.04 -1.34
CA GLU A 36 13.13 -1.28 -1.46
C GLU A 36 13.06 -0.43 -2.72
N VAL A 37 13.30 0.87 -2.57
CA VAL A 37 13.58 1.75 -3.70
C VAL A 37 15.07 1.67 -3.96
N ILE A 38 15.45 1.19 -5.13
CA ILE A 38 16.84 1.05 -5.57
C ILE A 38 17.14 2.01 -6.71
N ALA A 39 18.40 2.43 -6.86
CA ALA A 39 18.83 3.15 -8.06
C ALA A 39 18.75 2.21 -9.27
N VAL A 40 18.38 2.73 -10.43
CA VAL A 40 18.61 2.01 -11.69
C VAL A 40 20.14 1.82 -11.84
N PRO A 41 20.64 0.57 -11.95
CA PRO A 41 22.06 0.33 -12.10
C PRO A 41 22.56 0.85 -13.46
N GLU A 42 23.83 1.27 -13.54
CA GLU A 42 24.45 1.74 -14.79
C GLU A 42 24.37 0.68 -15.90
N GLN A 43 24.48 -0.60 -15.51
CA GLN A 43 24.32 -1.75 -16.37
C GLN A 43 23.04 -2.48 -15.97
N THR A 44 22.00 -2.35 -16.79
CA THR A 44 20.72 -3.01 -16.54
C THR A 44 20.76 -4.47 -17.03
N PRO A 45 20.09 -5.40 -16.33
CA PRO A 45 20.07 -6.80 -16.75
C PRO A 45 19.33 -6.98 -18.08
N PRO A 46 19.63 -8.04 -18.85
CA PRO A 46 18.91 -8.36 -20.08
C PRO A 46 17.40 -8.44 -19.84
N GLY A 47 16.62 -7.80 -20.72
CA GLY A 47 15.17 -7.78 -20.62
C GLY A 47 14.59 -6.74 -19.66
N TYR A 48 15.42 -5.98 -18.93
CA TYR A 48 14.95 -4.81 -18.18
C TYR A 48 14.34 -3.78 -19.13
N ALA A 49 13.12 -3.34 -18.82
CA ALA A 49 12.39 -2.35 -19.61
C ALA A 49 11.86 -1.24 -18.68
N PRO A 50 12.32 0.02 -18.81
CA PRO A 50 11.94 1.10 -17.91
C PRO A 50 10.45 1.48 -18.00
N GLY A 51 9.75 1.06 -19.05
CA GLY A 51 8.30 1.27 -19.23
C GLY A 51 7.43 0.09 -18.78
N ARG A 52 8.01 -0.96 -18.18
CA ARG A 52 7.28 -2.18 -17.82
C ARG A 52 7.25 -2.39 -16.32
N CYS A 53 6.06 -2.45 -15.76
CA CYS A 53 5.83 -2.97 -14.41
C CYS A 53 5.75 -4.49 -14.45
N GLU A 54 6.47 -5.15 -13.54
CA GLU A 54 6.40 -6.61 -13.39
C GLU A 54 5.68 -6.98 -12.11
N VAL A 55 4.77 -7.95 -12.21
CA VAL A 55 4.03 -8.54 -11.10
C VAL A 55 4.29 -10.03 -11.08
N HIS A 56 4.71 -10.56 -9.93
CA HIS A 56 5.18 -11.92 -9.75
C HIS A 56 4.28 -12.66 -8.76
N TYR A 57 3.35 -13.48 -9.28
CA TYR A 57 2.51 -14.38 -8.48
C TYR A 57 3.24 -15.70 -8.21
N GLN A 58 4.17 -15.68 -7.26
CA GLN A 58 4.99 -16.83 -6.91
C GLN A 58 5.02 -17.02 -5.40
N GLY A 59 4.56 -18.18 -4.92
CA GLY A 59 4.45 -18.51 -3.49
C GLY A 59 5.75 -18.29 -2.69
N ALA A 60 6.91 -18.50 -3.32
CA ALA A 60 8.21 -18.27 -2.70
C ALA A 60 8.54 -16.78 -2.47
N LEU A 61 7.96 -15.88 -3.26
CA LEU A 61 8.12 -14.43 -3.14
C LEU A 61 7.00 -13.78 -2.32
N SER A 62 5.82 -14.38 -2.37
CA SER A 62 4.65 -14.05 -1.56
C SER A 62 3.68 -15.23 -1.55
N PRO A 63 3.29 -15.77 -0.38
CA PRO A 63 2.42 -16.93 -0.29
C PRO A 63 0.95 -16.61 -0.63
N ASP A 64 0.51 -15.38 -0.39
CA ASP A 64 -0.90 -14.96 -0.43
C ASP A 64 -1.14 -13.59 -1.09
N PHE A 65 -0.09 -12.99 -1.66
CA PHE A 65 -0.12 -11.73 -2.40
C PHE A 65 0.77 -11.84 -3.65
N TYR A 66 1.57 -10.82 -3.97
CA TYR A 66 2.50 -10.83 -5.10
C TYR A 66 3.77 -10.04 -4.80
N GLY A 67 4.83 -10.34 -5.56
CA GLY A 67 6.04 -9.50 -5.64
C GLY A 67 5.99 -8.56 -6.84
N TRP A 68 6.69 -7.43 -6.78
CA TRP A 68 6.73 -6.46 -7.88
C TRP A 68 8.11 -5.87 -8.14
N VAL A 69 8.32 -5.49 -9.40
CA VAL A 69 9.45 -4.68 -9.87
C VAL A 69 8.88 -3.54 -10.71
N PHE A 70 8.81 -2.34 -10.14
CA PHE A 70 8.22 -1.16 -10.78
C PHE A 70 9.30 -0.09 -11.02
N PRO A 71 9.74 0.10 -12.28
CA PRO A 71 10.61 1.21 -12.64
C PRO A 71 9.94 2.58 -12.47
N HIS A 72 10.70 3.56 -11.97
CA HIS A 72 10.29 4.94 -11.75
C HIS A 72 11.43 5.91 -12.10
N GLY A 73 11.63 6.15 -13.41
CA GLY A 73 12.70 7.03 -13.88
C GLY A 73 14.08 6.53 -13.49
N ALA A 74 14.76 7.24 -12.59
CA ALA A 74 16.11 6.88 -12.10
C ALA A 74 16.12 5.85 -10.96
N SER A 75 14.95 5.38 -10.51
CA SER A 75 14.83 4.37 -9.46
C SER A 75 13.92 3.21 -9.87
N VAL A 76 13.95 2.14 -9.09
CA VAL A 76 13.05 0.99 -9.21
C VAL A 76 12.54 0.63 -7.82
N SER A 77 11.23 0.45 -7.67
CA SER A 77 10.64 -0.12 -6.47
C SER A 77 10.57 -1.63 -6.61
N VAL A 78 11.26 -2.38 -5.75
CA VAL A 78 11.16 -3.84 -5.68
C VAL A 78 10.56 -4.24 -4.35
N GLY A 79 9.43 -4.93 -4.37
CA GLY A 79 8.67 -5.21 -3.15
C GLY A 79 7.89 -6.51 -3.17
N THR A 80 7.34 -6.84 -2.02
CA THR A 80 6.38 -7.94 -1.85
C THR A 80 5.45 -7.65 -0.68
N GLY A 81 4.31 -8.33 -0.65
CA GLY A 81 3.35 -8.28 0.46
C GLY A 81 3.03 -9.67 0.99
N SER A 82 2.52 -9.76 2.21
CA SER A 82 1.96 -11.00 2.77
C SER A 82 0.99 -10.72 3.92
N ALA A 83 -0.08 -11.50 4.05
CA ALA A 83 -0.88 -11.54 5.28
C ALA A 83 -0.33 -12.58 6.28
N ASP A 84 0.42 -13.57 5.80
CA ASP A 84 1.19 -14.50 6.64
C ASP A 84 2.30 -13.77 7.41
N LYS A 85 2.17 -13.74 8.75
CA LYS A 85 3.13 -13.12 9.68
C LYS A 85 4.45 -13.89 9.81
N GLY A 86 4.46 -15.18 9.44
CA GLY A 86 5.67 -16.01 9.42
C GLY A 86 6.51 -15.80 8.16
N PHE A 87 5.95 -15.21 7.11
CA PHE A 87 6.65 -14.97 5.86
C PHE A 87 7.65 -13.80 5.98
N SER A 88 8.89 -14.03 5.58
CA SER A 88 9.93 -12.98 5.59
C SER A 88 9.86 -12.12 4.32
N LEU A 89 9.14 -11.00 4.40
CA LEU A 89 9.04 -10.05 3.30
C LEU A 89 10.42 -9.56 2.81
N ARG A 90 11.37 -9.35 3.73
CA ARG A 90 12.75 -8.96 3.37
C ARG A 90 13.46 -10.01 2.55
N ARG A 91 13.29 -11.30 2.89
CA ARG A 91 13.84 -12.42 2.10
C ARG A 91 13.16 -12.50 0.75
N GLY A 92 11.84 -12.31 0.68
CA GLY A 92 11.09 -12.25 -0.57
C GLY A 92 11.61 -11.16 -1.51
N VAL A 93 11.82 -9.94 -1.00
CA VAL A 93 12.41 -8.84 -1.79
C VAL A 93 13.84 -9.13 -2.21
N MET A 94 14.68 -9.66 -1.31
CA MET A 94 16.06 -10.05 -1.66
C MET A 94 16.08 -11.09 -2.80
N GLN A 95 15.22 -12.11 -2.73
CA GLN A 95 15.11 -13.12 -3.76
C GLN A 95 14.59 -12.53 -5.08
N LEU A 96 13.57 -11.68 -5.04
CA LEU A 96 13.03 -11.01 -6.23
C LEU A 96 14.08 -10.10 -6.89
N ARG A 97 14.88 -9.38 -6.10
CA ARG A 97 16.01 -8.59 -6.64
C ARG A 97 17.03 -9.48 -7.32
N ALA A 98 17.35 -10.65 -6.75
CA ALA A 98 18.29 -11.59 -7.36
C ALA A 98 17.76 -12.15 -8.69
N THR A 99 16.50 -12.59 -8.73
CA THR A 99 15.89 -13.14 -9.95
C THR A 99 15.69 -12.10 -11.04
N ALA A 100 15.44 -10.83 -10.66
CA ALA A 100 15.36 -9.71 -11.59
C ALA A 100 16.72 -9.18 -12.06
N GLY A 101 17.85 -9.74 -11.57
CA GLY A 101 19.20 -9.25 -11.90
C GLY A 101 19.57 -7.91 -11.26
N LEU A 102 18.87 -7.50 -10.20
CA LEU A 102 19.00 -6.21 -9.50
C LEU A 102 19.61 -6.35 -8.09
N ALA A 103 20.23 -7.49 -7.77
CA ALA A 103 20.84 -7.73 -6.45
C ALA A 103 21.97 -6.74 -6.11
N HIS A 104 22.74 -6.30 -7.10
CA HIS A 104 23.88 -5.40 -6.93
C HIS A 104 23.47 -3.91 -6.93
N ALA A 105 22.23 -3.58 -7.26
CA ALA A 105 21.76 -2.20 -7.30
C ALA A 105 21.80 -1.54 -5.91
N ARG A 106 22.18 -0.26 -5.85
CA ARG A 106 22.23 0.48 -4.59
C ARG A 106 20.82 0.75 -4.07
N THR A 107 20.53 0.32 -2.84
CA THR A 107 19.28 0.68 -2.15
C THR A 107 19.31 2.15 -1.73
N LEU A 108 18.29 2.90 -2.12
CA LEU A 108 18.08 4.30 -1.75
C LEU A 108 17.19 4.42 -0.51
N ARG A 109 16.16 3.56 -0.41
CA ARG A 109 15.19 3.58 0.68
C ARG A 109 14.60 2.20 0.92
N ARG A 110 14.14 1.97 2.16
CA ARG A 110 13.40 0.77 2.58
C ARG A 110 12.14 1.22 3.30
N GLU A 111 11.01 0.69 2.89
CA GLU A 111 9.71 1.12 3.38
C GLU A 111 8.81 -0.09 3.61
N GLY A 112 7.88 0.05 4.54
CA GLY A 112 6.86 -0.95 4.79
C GLY A 112 5.59 -0.29 5.27
N ALA A 113 4.46 -0.83 4.84
CA ALA A 113 3.15 -0.28 5.13
C ALA A 113 2.12 -1.40 5.32
N PRO A 114 1.18 -1.25 6.27
CA PRO A 114 -0.02 -2.07 6.28
C PRO A 114 -0.96 -1.64 5.15
N ILE A 115 -1.50 -2.59 4.42
CA ILE A 115 -2.48 -2.40 3.35
C ILE A 115 -3.81 -2.99 3.84
N PRO A 116 -4.87 -2.18 4.01
CA PRO A 116 -6.20 -2.69 4.32
C PRO A 116 -6.71 -3.61 3.21
N MET A 117 -7.23 -4.78 3.57
CA MET A 117 -7.73 -5.77 2.59
C MET A 117 -9.26 -5.81 2.51
N LYS A 118 -9.94 -5.01 3.33
CA LYS A 118 -11.39 -4.95 3.37
C LYS A 118 -11.83 -3.55 3.82
N PRO A 119 -12.73 -2.88 3.09
CA PRO A 119 -13.37 -1.66 3.55
C PRO A 119 -14.12 -1.86 4.86
N LEU A 120 -14.19 -0.80 5.66
CA LEU A 120 -15.03 -0.80 6.85
C LEU A 120 -16.51 -0.94 6.43
N PRO A 121 -17.35 -1.64 7.22
CA PRO A 121 -18.79 -1.72 6.95
C PRO A 121 -19.50 -0.36 7.00
N ARG A 122 -18.94 0.59 7.75
CA ARG A 122 -19.41 1.96 7.89
C ARG A 122 -18.23 2.92 7.94
N TRP A 123 -18.32 4.05 7.26
CA TRP A 123 -17.22 5.01 7.12
C TRP A 123 -17.46 6.31 7.90
N ASP A 124 -18.60 6.43 8.55
CA ASP A 124 -18.99 7.61 9.33
C ASP A 124 -19.41 7.24 10.76
N ASN A 125 -19.53 8.27 11.60
CA ASN A 125 -20.08 8.15 12.96
C ASN A 125 -21.58 8.50 13.05
N GLY A 126 -22.25 8.71 11.91
CA GLY A 126 -23.64 9.15 11.83
C GLY A 126 -23.89 10.60 12.24
N ARG A 127 -22.83 11.42 12.36
CA ARG A 127 -22.93 12.79 12.86
C ARG A 127 -22.07 13.76 12.06
N ASP A 128 -20.76 13.73 12.28
CA ASP A 128 -19.84 14.81 11.87
C ASP A 128 -18.44 14.29 11.47
N VAL A 129 -18.25 12.97 11.41
CA VAL A 129 -17.00 12.35 10.95
C VAL A 129 -17.30 11.41 9.79
N VAL A 130 -16.51 11.52 8.72
CA VAL A 130 -16.49 10.58 7.59
C VAL A 130 -15.04 10.22 7.25
N LEU A 131 -14.78 8.99 6.84
CA LEU A 131 -13.46 8.48 6.49
C LEU A 131 -13.26 8.40 4.97
N ALA A 132 -12.01 8.52 4.52
CA ALA A 132 -11.62 8.38 3.12
C ALA A 132 -10.32 7.59 2.94
N GLY A 133 -10.18 6.94 1.77
CA GLY A 133 -9.00 6.14 1.42
C GLY A 133 -8.73 4.99 2.38
N ASP A 134 -7.46 4.75 2.69
CA ASP A 134 -7.04 3.68 3.59
C ASP A 134 -7.65 3.78 5.00
N ALA A 135 -8.00 4.99 5.46
CA ALA A 135 -8.67 5.17 6.75
C ALA A 135 -10.05 4.50 6.78
N ALA A 136 -10.74 4.48 5.63
CA ALA A 136 -11.99 3.75 5.41
C ALA A 136 -11.75 2.28 5.00
N GLY A 137 -10.49 1.84 4.88
CA GLY A 137 -10.10 0.52 4.41
C GLY A 137 -10.25 0.31 2.90
N VAL A 138 -10.31 1.40 2.12
CA VAL A 138 -10.61 1.34 0.68
C VAL A 138 -9.33 1.18 -0.13
N VAL A 139 -9.01 -0.08 -0.45
CA VAL A 139 -7.96 -0.50 -1.37
C VAL A 139 -8.52 -1.63 -2.23
N ALA A 140 -8.13 -1.71 -3.51
CA ALA A 140 -8.47 -2.84 -4.36
C ALA A 140 -7.71 -4.11 -3.88
N PRO A 141 -8.39 -5.14 -3.33
CA PRO A 141 -7.69 -6.24 -2.64
C PRO A 141 -6.78 -7.08 -3.55
N ALA A 142 -7.16 -7.27 -4.82
CA ALA A 142 -6.40 -8.11 -5.75
C ALA A 142 -5.09 -7.44 -6.23
N SER A 143 -5.08 -6.11 -6.34
CA SER A 143 -3.94 -5.35 -6.87
C SER A 143 -3.20 -4.55 -5.81
N GLY A 144 -3.75 -4.35 -4.61
CA GLY A 144 -3.19 -3.41 -3.64
C GLY A 144 -3.22 -1.94 -4.09
N GLU A 145 -3.97 -1.62 -5.15
CA GLU A 145 -4.11 -0.24 -5.64
C GLU A 145 -5.03 0.53 -4.68
N GLY A 146 -4.52 1.64 -4.13
CA GLY A 146 -5.26 2.49 -3.19
C GLY A 146 -5.20 3.98 -3.51
N ILE A 147 -4.34 4.43 -4.42
CA ILE A 147 -4.14 5.85 -4.70
C ILE A 147 -5.37 6.42 -5.41
N TYR A 148 -5.84 5.75 -6.45
CA TYR A 148 -7.06 6.15 -7.15
C TYR A 148 -8.26 6.17 -6.21
N TYR A 149 -8.43 5.12 -5.40
CA TYR A 149 -9.54 5.02 -4.46
C TYR A 149 -9.46 6.03 -3.31
N ALA A 150 -8.25 6.38 -2.84
CA ALA A 150 -8.07 7.45 -1.87
C ALA A 150 -8.47 8.82 -2.46
N MET A 151 -8.06 9.12 -3.70
CA MET A 151 -8.44 10.36 -4.37
C MET A 151 -9.95 10.43 -4.65
N LEU A 152 -10.55 9.35 -5.12
CA LEU A 152 -11.99 9.28 -5.37
C LEU A 152 -12.77 9.35 -4.06
N GLY A 153 -12.39 8.56 -3.06
CA GLY A 153 -13.01 8.56 -1.74
C GLY A 153 -12.91 9.91 -1.04
N GLY A 154 -11.80 10.64 -1.21
CA GLY A 154 -11.65 12.00 -0.71
C GLY A 154 -12.63 12.98 -1.33
N ARG A 155 -12.86 12.90 -2.66
CA ARG A 155 -13.88 13.72 -3.34
C ARG A 155 -15.29 13.39 -2.84
N LEU A 156 -15.64 12.11 -2.77
CA LEU A 156 -16.96 11.67 -2.29
C LEU A 156 -17.20 12.07 -0.83
N ALA A 157 -16.18 11.98 0.02
CA ALA A 157 -16.25 12.43 1.40
C ALA A 157 -16.44 13.95 1.51
N ALA A 158 -15.78 14.73 0.65
CA ALA A 158 -15.97 16.17 0.58
C ALA A 158 -17.40 16.54 0.15
N ASP A 159 -17.93 15.88 -0.88
CA ASP A 159 -19.30 16.10 -1.36
C ASP A 159 -20.34 15.75 -0.27
N ALA A 160 -20.08 14.72 0.53
CA ALA A 160 -20.97 14.28 1.60
C ALA A 160 -21.04 15.24 2.80
N VAL A 161 -20.01 16.08 3.02
CA VAL A 161 -19.95 17.03 4.15
C VAL A 161 -20.16 18.49 3.74
N ALA A 162 -20.41 18.74 2.45
CA ALA A 162 -20.64 20.07 1.88
C ALA A 162 -21.88 20.77 2.45
#